data_AF-A0A8T2ZXW2-F1
#
_entry.id   AF-A0A8T2ZXW2-F1
#
_cell.length_a   1.000
_cell.length_b   1.000
_cell.length_c   1.000
_cell.angle_alpha   90.00
_cell.angle_beta   90.00
_cell.angle_gamma   90.00
#
_symmetry.space_group_name_H-M   'P 1'
#
loop_
_entity.id
_entity.type
_entity.pdbx_description
1 polymer ?
#
loop_
_entity_poly.entity_id
_entity_poly.type
_entity_poly.pdbx_seq_one_letter_code
_entity_poly.pdbx_strand_id
1 'polypeptide(L)'
;MYGYFLRGVDQRYQPERTMNTLPKGFDKDRACGYPDGGFTDTGEEKSYRLRSYVMYLDVETLQRYATIRSKEAISLNEKQTQALFGRPDIRIAENGSIETANDEVVSITFSGLTMPVLEAVAFGPFLWDAESYVESKYHFLNS
;
A
#
# COMPACT_ATOMS: atom_id res chain seq x y z
N MET A 1 -3.01 -5.22 1.58
CA MET A 1 -3.37 -3.86 1.08
C MET A 1 -2.20 -2.88 1.10
N TYR A 2 -1.54 -2.66 2.23
CA TYR A 2 -0.50 -1.61 2.34
C TYR A 2 0.63 -1.75 1.32
N GLY A 3 1.16 -2.97 1.12
CA GLY A 3 2.18 -3.18 0.11
C GLY A 3 1.68 -3.00 -1.34
N TYR A 4 0.39 -3.22 -1.59
CA TYR A 4 -0.25 -3.00 -2.89
C TYR A 4 -0.30 -1.51 -3.22
N PHE A 5 -0.70 -0.71 -2.22
CA PHE A 5 -0.64 0.74 -2.28
C PHE A 5 0.79 1.25 -2.54
N LEU A 6 1.78 0.73 -1.81
CA LEU A 6 3.18 1.14 -2.01
C LEU A 6 3.65 0.85 -3.44
N ARG A 7 3.21 -0.27 -4.04
CA ARG A 7 3.49 -0.59 -5.44
C ARG A 7 2.83 0.40 -6.40
N GLY A 8 1.57 0.75 -6.18
CA GLY A 8 0.85 1.73 -6.99
C GLY A 8 1.49 3.13 -6.93
N VAL A 9 1.88 3.58 -5.74
CA VAL A 9 2.62 4.85 -5.57
C VAL A 9 3.96 4.81 -6.29
N ASP A 10 4.73 3.74 -6.11
CA ASP A 10 6.07 3.61 -6.71
C ASP A 10 6.01 3.64 -8.25
N GLN A 11 5.03 2.96 -8.84
CA GLN A 11 4.86 2.90 -10.30
C GLN A 11 4.61 4.28 -10.94
N ARG A 12 4.11 5.25 -10.17
CA ARG A 12 3.93 6.63 -10.63
C ARG A 12 5.05 7.57 -10.19
N TYR A 13 5.55 7.39 -8.98
CA TYR A 13 6.62 8.21 -8.44
C TYR A 13 7.93 8.07 -9.25
N GLN A 14 8.31 6.84 -9.65
CA GLN A 14 9.57 6.62 -10.37
C GLN A 14 9.59 7.33 -11.74
N PRO A 15 8.56 7.20 -12.60
CA PRO A 15 8.53 7.92 -13.88
C PRO A 15 8.45 9.45 -13.71
N GLU A 16 7.62 9.96 -12.79
CA GLU A 16 7.50 11.41 -12.59
C GLU A 16 8.82 12.03 -12.11
N ARG A 17 9.56 11.28 -11.27
CA ARG A 17 10.89 11.67 -10.83
C ARG A 17 11.91 11.65 -11.95
N THR A 18 11.96 10.61 -12.79
CA THR A 18 12.94 10.52 -13.89
C THR A 18 12.64 11.53 -15.01
N MET A 19 11.38 11.89 -15.22
CA MET A 19 10.95 12.88 -16.21
C MET A 19 10.94 14.32 -15.69
N ASN A 20 11.30 14.56 -14.42
CA ASN A 20 11.23 15.87 -13.75
C ASN A 20 9.84 16.52 -13.81
N THR A 21 8.77 15.72 -13.77
CA THR A 21 7.37 16.18 -13.78
C THR A 21 6.73 16.17 -12.39
N LEU A 22 7.50 15.88 -11.34
CA LEU A 22 7.05 16.01 -9.97
C LEU A 22 6.56 17.45 -9.69
N PRO A 23 5.51 17.63 -8.87
CA PRO A 23 5.03 18.97 -8.57
C PRO A 23 6.14 19.86 -7.96
N LYS A 24 6.11 21.15 -8.30
CA LYS A 24 7.14 22.11 -7.86
C LYS A 24 7.13 22.23 -6.33
N GLY A 25 8.21 21.78 -5.69
CA GLY A 25 8.34 21.75 -4.22
C GLY A 25 9.01 20.49 -3.69
N PHE A 26 8.95 19.39 -4.44
CA PHE A 26 9.52 18.08 -4.06
C PHE A 26 10.98 17.85 -4.47
N ASP A 27 11.56 18.77 -5.26
CA ASP A 27 13.00 18.83 -5.59
C ASP A 27 13.74 19.92 -4.79
N LYS A 28 13.01 20.70 -3.98
CA LYS A 28 13.52 21.93 -3.36
C LYS A 28 14.23 21.74 -2.01
N ASP A 29 14.59 20.50 -1.66
CA ASP A 29 15.52 20.24 -0.54
C ASP A 29 16.99 20.45 -0.94
N ARG A 30 17.28 20.75 -2.22
CA ARG A 30 18.61 21.17 -2.69
C ARG A 30 19.02 22.61 -2.37
N ALA A 31 18.20 23.38 -1.64
CA ALA A 31 18.40 24.82 -1.46
C ALA A 31 18.69 25.26 -0.01
N CYS A 32 19.22 24.36 0.83
CA CYS A 32 19.82 24.73 2.11
C CYS A 32 21.34 24.60 1.97
N GLY A 33 22.01 25.73 1.73
CA GLY A 33 23.42 25.75 1.34
C GLY A 33 24.40 25.29 2.41
N TYR A 34 25.36 24.46 2.00
CA TYR A 34 26.73 24.42 2.50
C TYR A 34 27.66 24.20 1.31
N PRO A 35 28.75 24.98 1.16
CA PRO A 35 29.75 24.70 0.15
C PRO A 35 30.66 23.58 0.67
N ASP A 36 30.94 22.64 -0.21
CA ASP A 36 32.08 21.71 -0.16
C ASP A 36 32.00 20.56 0.87
N GLY A 37 31.88 19.33 0.35
CA GLY A 37 31.97 18.11 1.16
C GLY A 37 31.20 16.93 0.57
N GLY A 38 31.93 15.96 0.01
CA GLY A 38 31.55 14.60 -0.40
C GLY A 38 30.08 14.18 -0.31
N PHE A 39 29.48 13.92 -1.47
CA PHE A 39 28.15 13.35 -1.68
C PHE A 39 28.03 11.97 -1.00
N THR A 40 27.54 11.94 0.24
CA THR A 40 26.85 10.76 0.76
C THR A 40 25.40 10.86 0.31
N ASP A 41 25.02 10.04 -0.67
CA ASP A 41 23.63 9.75 -1.07
C ASP A 41 22.89 9.07 0.08
N THR A 42 22.66 9.80 1.17
CA THR A 42 22.02 9.29 2.38
C THR A 42 20.54 9.06 2.08
N GLY A 43 20.08 7.81 2.20
CA GLY A 43 18.70 7.39 1.91
C GLY A 43 17.59 8.15 2.65
N GLU A 44 17.96 8.98 3.63
CA GLU A 44 17.07 9.91 4.33
C GLU A 44 16.47 10.99 3.40
N GLU A 45 17.25 11.54 2.47
CA GLU A 45 16.78 12.54 1.51
C GLU A 45 15.75 11.93 0.54
N LYS A 46 15.97 10.68 0.12
CA LYS A 46 15.02 9.93 -0.72
C LYS A 46 13.71 9.60 0.01
N SER A 47 13.80 9.29 1.30
CA SER A 47 12.63 8.99 2.14
C SER A 47 11.75 10.22 2.35
N TYR A 48 12.36 11.39 2.60
CA TYR A 48 11.64 12.65 2.78
C TYR A 48 10.86 13.06 1.52
N ARG A 49 11.44 12.81 0.33
CA ARG A 49 10.80 13.10 -0.96
C ARG A 49 9.62 12.19 -1.27
N LEU A 50 9.73 10.89 -1.04
CA LEU A 50 8.62 9.95 -1.22
C LEU A 50 7.48 10.22 -0.23
N ARG A 51 7.82 10.48 1.05
CA ARG A 51 6.82 10.83 2.06
C ARG A 51 6.05 12.10 1.68
N SER A 52 6.76 13.13 1.26
CA SER A 52 6.15 14.39 0.84
C SER A 52 5.26 14.21 -0.39
N TYR A 53 5.69 13.37 -1.35
CA TYR A 53 4.88 12.98 -2.51
C TYR A 53 3.57 12.29 -2.09
N VAL A 54 3.64 11.30 -1.20
CA VAL A 54 2.45 10.60 -0.69
C VAL A 54 1.50 11.55 0.04
N MET A 55 2.02 12.48 0.84
CA MET A 55 1.21 13.48 1.56
C MET A 55 0.52 14.49 0.63
N TYR A 56 0.99 14.63 -0.61
CA TYR A 56 0.38 15.49 -1.62
C TYR A 56 -0.76 14.82 -2.38
N LEU A 57 -0.80 13.49 -2.43
CA LEU A 57 -1.86 12.76 -3.12
C LEU A 57 -3.20 13.04 -2.45
N ASP A 58 -4.21 13.30 -3.28
CA ASP A 58 -5.59 13.44 -2.84
C ASP A 58 -6.18 12.09 -2.42
N VAL A 59 -7.27 12.14 -1.65
CA VAL A 59 -7.92 10.94 -1.10
C VAL A 59 -8.39 9.99 -2.22
N GLU A 60 -8.85 10.51 -3.36
CA GLU A 60 -9.26 9.66 -4.48
C GLU A 60 -8.07 8.93 -5.09
N THR A 61 -6.94 9.60 -5.31
CA THR A 61 -5.73 8.96 -5.81
C THR A 61 -5.17 7.92 -4.83
N LEU A 62 -5.15 8.23 -3.53
CA LEU A 62 -4.74 7.27 -2.49
C LEU A 62 -5.63 6.02 -2.52
N GLN A 63 -6.95 6.21 -2.61
CA GLN A 63 -7.92 5.12 -2.71
C GLN A 63 -7.70 4.29 -3.98
N ARG A 64 -7.48 4.92 -5.13
CA ARG A 64 -7.19 4.21 -6.39
C ARG A 64 -5.94 3.33 -6.27
N TYR A 65 -4.86 3.81 -5.64
CA TYR A 65 -3.65 3.00 -5.45
C TYR A 65 -3.83 1.88 -4.42
N ALA A 66 -4.71 2.05 -3.43
CA ALA A 66 -5.02 1.01 -2.46
C ALA A 66 -6.03 -0.04 -2.96
N THR A 67 -6.72 0.23 -4.07
CA THR A 67 -7.79 -0.65 -4.57
C THR A 67 -7.22 -1.87 -5.29
N ILE A 68 -7.50 -3.07 -4.78
CA ILE A 68 -7.17 -4.35 -5.46
C ILE A 68 -8.00 -4.47 -6.75
N ARG A 69 -7.34 -4.86 -7.85
CA ARG A 69 -7.92 -4.93 -9.20
C ARG A 69 -8.73 -6.21 -9.45
N SER A 70 -8.33 -7.35 -8.89
CA SER A 70 -8.96 -8.65 -9.13
C SER A 70 -9.84 -9.12 -7.97
N LYS A 71 -11.00 -9.72 -8.31
CA LYS A 71 -11.89 -10.37 -7.33
C LYS A 71 -11.24 -11.59 -6.68
N GLU A 72 -10.41 -12.31 -7.43
CA GLU A 72 -9.64 -13.45 -6.97
C GLU A 72 -8.60 -13.02 -5.94
N ALA A 73 -7.90 -11.89 -6.18
CA ALA A 73 -6.95 -11.32 -5.23
C ALA A 73 -7.64 -10.85 -3.93
N ILE A 74 -8.84 -10.25 -4.03
CA ILE A 74 -9.66 -9.91 -2.86
C ILE A 74 -10.03 -11.18 -2.07
N SER A 75 -10.56 -12.20 -2.75
CA SER A 75 -10.95 -13.47 -2.13
C SER A 75 -9.76 -14.19 -1.47
N LEU A 76 -8.58 -14.12 -2.08
CA LEU A 76 -7.37 -14.72 -1.53
C LEU A 76 -6.95 -14.02 -0.22
N ASN A 77 -6.95 -12.69 -0.23
CA ASN A 77 -6.64 -11.89 0.96
C ASN A 77 -7.63 -12.16 2.10
N GLU A 78 -8.93 -12.27 1.79
CA GLU A 78 -9.96 -12.66 2.77
C GLU A 78 -9.69 -14.05 3.36
N LYS A 79 -9.41 -15.06 2.52
CA LYS A 79 -9.13 -16.43 2.98
C LYS A 79 -7.89 -16.50 3.85
N GLN A 80 -6.82 -15.78 3.50
CA GLN A 80 -5.59 -15.75 4.30
C GLN A 80 -5.82 -15.08 5.65
N THR A 81 -6.54 -13.95 5.66
CA THR A 81 -6.92 -13.26 6.90
C THR A 81 -7.80 -14.14 7.78
N GLN A 82 -8.76 -14.86 7.18
CA GLN A 82 -9.61 -15.83 7.90
C GLN A 82 -8.84 -17.04 8.43
N ALA A 83 -7.79 -17.49 7.73
CA ALA A 83 -6.94 -18.56 8.22
C ALA A 83 -6.09 -18.12 9.43
N LEU A 84 -5.71 -16.84 9.48
CA LEU A 84 -4.91 -16.26 10.58
C LEU A 84 -5.75 -15.88 11.80
N PHE A 85 -6.93 -15.29 11.59
CA PHE A 85 -7.75 -14.70 12.66
C PHE A 85 -9.09 -15.39 12.87
N GLY A 86 -9.38 -16.44 12.10
CA GLY A 86 -10.68 -17.10 12.11
C GLY A 86 -11.69 -16.41 11.19
N ARG A 87 -12.84 -17.07 11.00
CA ARG A 87 -13.94 -16.52 10.19
C ARG A 87 -14.75 -15.54 11.02
N PRO A 88 -14.95 -14.28 10.55
CA PRO A 88 -15.80 -13.35 11.26
C PRO A 88 -17.27 -13.80 11.11
N ASP A 89 -17.96 -13.99 12.22
CA ASP A 89 -19.40 -14.29 12.26
C ASP A 89 -20.20 -12.98 12.28
N ILE A 90 -20.23 -12.32 11.11
CA ILE A 90 -20.91 -11.04 10.92
C ILE A 90 -22.37 -11.32 10.61
N ARG A 91 -23.26 -10.97 11.54
CA ARG A 91 -24.71 -11.12 11.39
C ARG A 91 -25.34 -9.74 11.30
N ILE A 92 -26.26 -9.55 10.36
CA ILE A 92 -27.06 -8.33 10.30
C ILE A 92 -28.30 -8.57 11.14
N ALA A 93 -28.43 -7.83 12.24
CA ALA A 93 -29.62 -7.86 13.07
C ALA A 93 -30.82 -7.26 12.33
N GLU A 94 -32.04 -7.61 12.74
CA GLU A 94 -33.27 -7.12 12.10
C GLU A 94 -33.43 -5.59 12.13
N ASN A 95 -32.74 -4.92 13.05
CA ASN A 95 -32.69 -3.46 13.14
C ASN A 95 -31.64 -2.82 12.18
N GLY A 96 -30.97 -3.62 11.34
CA GLY A 96 -29.91 -3.18 10.45
C GLY A 96 -28.54 -3.00 11.11
N SER A 97 -28.40 -3.32 12.40
CA SER A 97 -27.11 -3.30 13.10
C SER A 97 -26.24 -4.48 12.69
N ILE A 98 -24.92 -4.27 12.68
CA ILE A 98 -23.95 -5.34 12.50
C ILE A 98 -23.67 -5.93 13.89
N GLU A 99 -24.06 -7.18 14.08
CA GLU A 99 -23.74 -7.98 15.27
C GLU A 99 -22.57 -8.90 14.95
N THR A 100 -21.46 -8.72 15.68
CA THR A 100 -20.33 -9.64 15.68
C THR A 100 -20.51 -10.62 16.84
N ALA A 101 -21.22 -11.72 16.59
CA ALA A 101 -21.74 -12.58 17.66
C ALA A 101 -20.67 -13.37 18.44
N ASN A 102 -19.39 -13.31 18.03
CA ASN A 102 -18.26 -14.05 18.62
C ASN A 102 -16.95 -13.26 18.48
N ASP A 103 -16.92 -11.99 18.86
CA ASP A 103 -15.71 -11.15 18.75
C ASP A 103 -14.69 -11.54 19.83
N GLU A 104 -13.80 -12.49 19.52
CA GLU A 104 -12.72 -12.91 20.40
C GLU A 104 -11.57 -11.90 20.33
N VAL A 105 -11.24 -11.27 21.46
CA VAL A 105 -10.16 -10.28 21.52
C VAL A 105 -8.82 -11.00 21.41
N VAL A 106 -8.15 -10.84 20.27
CA VAL A 106 -6.80 -11.36 20.05
C VAL A 106 -5.77 -10.38 20.65
N SER A 107 -5.17 -10.74 21.79
CA SER A 107 -4.06 -9.97 22.37
C SER A 107 -2.74 -10.32 21.69
N ILE A 108 -2.09 -9.34 21.06
CA ILE A 108 -0.77 -9.46 20.45
C ILE A 108 0.20 -8.47 21.09
N THR A 109 1.42 -8.92 21.37
CA THR A 109 2.51 -8.05 21.83
C THR A 109 3.01 -7.15 20.71
N PHE A 110 3.63 -6.02 21.03
CA PHE A 110 4.22 -5.15 20.01
C PHE A 110 5.24 -5.88 19.11
N SER A 111 6.04 -6.78 19.68
CA SER A 111 6.96 -7.64 18.91
C SER A 111 6.22 -8.65 18.02
N GLY A 112 5.05 -9.14 18.45
CA GLY A 112 4.21 -10.04 17.66
C GLY A 112 3.55 -9.36 16.45
N LEU A 113 3.46 -8.03 16.42
CA LEU A 113 2.92 -7.29 15.26
C LEU A 113 3.89 -7.25 14.07
N THR A 114 5.20 -7.39 14.31
CA THR A 114 6.20 -7.22 13.25
C THR A 114 6.01 -8.21 12.10
N MET A 115 5.74 -9.47 12.41
CA MET A 115 5.60 -10.51 11.38
C MET A 115 4.32 -10.33 10.53
N PRO A 116 3.12 -10.14 11.10
CA PRO A 116 1.92 -9.82 10.31
C PRO A 116 2.06 -8.56 9.45
N VAL A 117 2.71 -7.51 9.97
CA VAL A 117 2.93 -6.27 9.22
C VAL A 117 3.86 -6.52 8.03
N LEU A 118 4.98 -7.22 8.22
CA LEU A 118 5.90 -7.56 7.13
C LEU A 118 5.23 -8.46 6.08
N GLU A 119 4.42 -9.43 6.51
CA GLU A 119 3.64 -10.27 5.61
C GLU A 119 2.65 -9.45 4.79
N ALA A 120 1.89 -8.54 5.41
CA ALA A 120 0.96 -7.66 4.72
C ALA A 120 1.66 -6.71 3.73
N VAL A 121 2.89 -6.28 4.03
CA VAL A 121 3.73 -5.45 3.15
C VAL A 121 4.29 -6.27 1.98
N ALA A 122 4.68 -7.53 2.20
CA ALA A 122 5.22 -8.39 1.15
C ALA A 122 4.12 -8.97 0.23
N PHE A 123 2.94 -9.27 0.78
CA PHE A 123 1.85 -9.87 0.03
C PHE A 123 1.21 -8.91 -0.98
N GLY A 124 1.19 -7.61 -0.68
CA GLY A 124 0.62 -6.59 -1.56
C GLY A 124 1.30 -6.47 -2.93
N PRO A 125 2.63 -6.26 -3.02
CA PRO A 125 3.35 -6.19 -4.29
C PRO A 125 3.29 -7.52 -5.05
N PHE A 126 3.32 -8.65 -4.33
CA PHE A 126 3.14 -9.97 -4.94
C PHE A 126 1.80 -10.08 -5.68
N LEU A 127 0.69 -9.67 -5.04
CA LEU A 127 -0.62 -9.63 -5.70
C LEU A 127 -0.61 -8.69 -6.92
N TRP A 128 -0.01 -7.51 -6.80
CA TRP A 128 0.08 -6.55 -7.91
C TRP A 128 0.81 -7.15 -9.11
N ASP A 129 1.94 -7.82 -8.89
CA ASP A 129 2.75 -8.43 -9.93
C ASP A 129 2.03 -9.63 -10.56
N ALA A 130 1.37 -10.46 -9.76
CA ALA A 130 0.56 -11.57 -10.25
C ALA A 130 -0.61 -11.10 -11.14
N GLU A 131 -1.37 -10.10 -10.68
CA GLU A 131 -2.45 -9.49 -11.48
C GLU A 131 -1.91 -8.89 -12.78
N SER A 132 -0.80 -8.16 -12.71
CA SER A 132 -0.18 -7.53 -13.89
C SER A 132 0.33 -8.57 -14.89
N TYR A 133 0.87 -9.69 -14.40
CA TYR A 133 1.28 -10.80 -15.24
C TYR A 133 0.08 -11.43 -15.95
N VAL A 134 -1.00 -11.72 -15.22
CA VAL A 134 -2.22 -12.29 -15.82
C VAL A 134 -2.82 -11.31 -16.83
N GLU A 135 -2.83 -10.00 -16.54
CA GLU A 135 -3.39 -8.97 -17.41
C GLU A 135 -2.60 -8.86 -18.72
N SER A 136 -1.28 -9.10 -18.66
CA SER A 136 -0.43 -9.14 -19.86
C SER A 136 -0.74 -10.32 -20.79
N LYS A 137 -1.43 -11.36 -20.31
CA LYS A 137 -1.76 -12.59 -21.05
C LYS A 137 -3.24 -12.67 -21.40
N TYR A 138 -4.08 -12.18 -20.51
CA TYR A 138 -5.53 -12.22 -20.60
C TYR A 138 -6.02 -10.85 -20.17
N HIS A 139 -6.60 -10.08 -21.09
CA HIS A 139 -7.22 -8.80 -20.72
C HIS A 139 -8.47 -9.07 -19.89
N PHE A 140 -8.35 -9.00 -18.56
CA PHE A 140 -9.44 -9.26 -17.62
C PHE A 140 -9.91 -7.97 -16.93
N LEU A 141 -9.09 -6.92 -16.96
CA LEU A 141 -9.51 -5.56 -16.66
C LEU A 141 -10.10 -4.97 -17.94
N ASN A 142 -11.44 -4.96 -18.03
CA ASN A 142 -12.11 -4.24 -19.10
C ASN A 142 -11.77 -2.74 -19.01
N SER A 143 -11.12 -2.21 -20.04
CA SER A 143 -11.00 -0.77 -20.29
C SER A 143 -12.31 -0.17 -20.77
#